data_AF-A0A2G8KS94-F1
#
_entry.id   AF-A0A2G8KS94-F1
#
_cell.length_a   1.000
_cell.length_b   1.000
_cell.length_c   1.000
_cell.angle_alpha   90.00
_cell.angle_beta   90.00
_cell.angle_gamma   90.00
#
_symmetry.space_group_name_H-M   'P 1'
#
loop_
_entity.id
_entity.type
_entity.pdbx_description
1 polymer ?
#
loop_
_entity_poly.entity_id
_entity_poly.type
_entity_poly.pdbx_seq_one_letter_code
_entity_poly.pdbx_strand_id
1 'polypeptide(L)'
;MPNFHDRNTLAQSLSITQGSEELDSYLHSDSLGIQGPRLRLRLDGSDNKNDFWRLVDSSDIKPVGKCEANGGMLQPPLGFRMNASSWPLFLQRTLTSSAKLAPASAFKPEPPTPEKNFFKVGMKLEAVDRKNSFLICPGTVAKVKDNMIFISFDGWSGAFDYWCEYNSRDIFPVGWCAKTGHYLQPPGNKGEENVTYGGPKRTGKREQHNSLTYWQGCATLGGPAQQ
;
A
#
# COMPACT_ATOMS: atom_id res chain seq x y z
N MET A 1 9.93 -8.69 15.92
CA MET A 1 9.19 -7.69 15.12
C MET A 1 9.53 -6.31 15.68
N PRO A 2 9.74 -5.26 14.87
CA PRO A 2 9.92 -3.92 15.42
C PRO A 2 8.62 -3.52 16.12
N ASN A 3 8.74 -3.13 17.38
CA ASN A 3 7.60 -2.90 18.27
C ASN A 3 7.04 -1.48 17.99
N PHE A 4 6.24 -1.32 16.95
CA PHE A 4 5.54 -0.07 16.63
C PHE A 4 4.29 0.18 17.52
N HIS A 5 4.17 -0.54 18.63
CA HIS A 5 3.03 -0.44 19.57
C HIS A 5 3.15 0.70 20.59
N ASP A 6 4.21 1.50 20.52
CA ASP A 6 4.36 2.65 21.41
C ASP A 6 3.36 3.73 20.96
N ARG A 7 2.27 3.92 21.72
CA ARG A 7 1.14 4.81 21.39
C ARG A 7 1.48 6.31 21.40
N ASN A 8 2.77 6.65 21.41
CA ASN A 8 3.34 7.99 21.34
C ASN A 8 4.23 8.15 20.09
N THR A 9 3.80 7.64 18.94
CA THR A 9 4.54 7.79 17.68
C THR A 9 4.38 9.20 17.13
N LEU A 10 5.12 10.12 17.74
CA LEU A 10 5.67 11.27 17.06
C LEU A 10 6.31 10.75 15.78
N ALA A 11 5.61 10.91 14.67
CA ALA A 11 6.06 11.89 13.73
C ALA A 11 7.53 11.70 13.28
N GLN A 12 7.80 10.85 12.27
CA GLN A 12 9.19 10.57 11.86
C GLN A 12 9.54 10.97 10.43
N SER A 13 10.56 11.82 10.26
CA SER A 13 11.06 12.22 8.94
C SER A 13 11.98 11.15 8.32
N LEU A 14 11.86 10.99 7.00
CA LEU A 14 12.62 10.08 6.14
C LEU A 14 12.72 10.65 4.72
N SER A 15 13.72 10.25 3.94
CA SER A 15 13.83 10.68 2.54
C SER A 15 13.18 9.66 1.59
N ILE A 16 12.60 10.15 0.49
CA ILE A 16 11.89 9.35 -0.52
C ILE A 16 12.45 9.62 -1.90
N THR A 17 12.69 8.59 -2.69
CA THR A 17 13.05 8.71 -4.10
C THR A 17 11.79 8.67 -4.97
N GLN A 18 11.60 9.68 -5.84
CA GLN A 18 10.57 9.71 -6.88
C GLN A 18 11.23 9.97 -8.24
N GLY A 19 11.34 8.93 -9.08
CA GLY A 19 12.10 9.03 -10.34
C GLY A 19 13.60 9.17 -10.08
N SER A 20 14.24 10.19 -10.64
CA SER A 20 15.65 10.53 -10.35
C SER A 20 15.83 11.51 -9.18
N GLU A 21 14.73 11.94 -8.54
CA GLU A 21 14.75 12.96 -7.50
C GLU A 21 14.58 12.33 -6.11
N GLU A 22 15.34 12.82 -5.13
CA GLU A 22 15.15 12.46 -3.72
C GLU A 22 14.54 13.65 -2.97
N LEU A 23 13.41 13.40 -2.30
CA LEU A 23 12.55 14.36 -1.61
C LEU A 23 12.55 14.08 -0.11
N ASP A 24 12.39 15.12 0.70
CA ASP A 24 12.17 14.95 2.14
C ASP A 24 10.70 14.66 2.44
N SER A 25 10.47 13.79 3.42
CA SER A 25 9.13 13.32 3.75
C SER A 25 9.01 12.94 5.21
N TYR A 26 7.79 12.65 5.62
CA TYR A 26 7.53 12.28 6.98
C TYR A 26 6.34 11.31 7.12
N LEU A 27 6.44 10.48 8.17
CA LEU A 27 5.42 9.54 8.64
C LEU A 27 4.32 10.25 9.42
N HIS A 28 3.09 10.24 8.90
CA HIS A 28 1.93 10.76 9.63
C HIS A 28 1.75 10.08 10.98
N SER A 29 1.61 10.89 12.03
CA SER A 29 1.55 10.48 13.44
C SER A 29 0.15 10.05 13.92
N ASP A 30 -0.87 10.14 13.07
CA ASP A 30 -2.20 9.68 13.43
C ASP A 30 -2.25 8.14 13.41
N SER A 31 -3.15 7.53 14.19
CA SER A 31 -3.34 6.06 14.26
C SER A 31 -3.70 5.40 12.91
N LEU A 32 -3.93 6.20 11.87
CA LEU A 32 -4.16 5.79 10.48
C LEU A 32 -2.90 5.85 9.60
N GLY A 33 -1.76 6.30 10.13
CA GLY A 33 -0.52 6.50 9.39
C GLY A 33 0.32 5.23 9.19
N ILE A 34 0.01 4.16 9.94
CA ILE A 34 0.67 2.86 9.85
C ILE A 34 -0.41 1.78 9.78
N GLN A 35 -0.32 0.91 8.78
CA GLN A 35 -1.22 -0.24 8.65
C GLN A 35 -0.42 -1.48 8.24
N GLY A 36 -0.33 -2.44 9.17
CA GLY A 36 0.64 -3.52 9.04
C GLY A 36 2.06 -2.97 8.78
N PRO A 37 2.75 -3.40 7.72
CA PRO A 37 4.08 -2.93 7.37
C PRO A 37 4.05 -1.78 6.34
N ARG A 38 2.88 -1.18 6.09
CA ARG A 38 2.72 -0.03 5.18
C ARG A 38 2.64 1.26 5.97
N LEU A 39 3.27 2.27 5.42
CA LEU A 39 3.44 3.60 5.95
C LEU A 39 2.72 4.60 5.05
N ARG A 40 1.91 5.48 5.65
CA ARG A 40 1.33 6.64 4.98
C ARG A 40 2.28 7.82 5.11
N LEU A 41 2.74 8.32 3.98
CA LEU A 41 3.78 9.32 3.87
C LEU A 41 3.20 10.61 3.30
N ARG A 42 3.69 11.74 3.81
CA ARG A 42 3.47 13.07 3.27
C ARG A 42 4.82 13.75 3.08
N LEU A 43 4.96 14.50 2.00
CA LEU A 43 6.17 15.29 1.74
C LEU A 43 6.14 16.57 2.58
N ASP A 44 7.26 16.94 3.18
CA ASP A 44 7.29 18.10 4.06
C ASP A 44 7.10 19.39 3.25
N GLY A 45 6.21 20.27 3.73
CA GLY A 45 5.83 21.50 3.05
C GLY A 45 4.83 21.34 1.91
N SER A 46 4.28 20.12 1.69
CA SER A 46 3.22 19.87 0.72
C SER A 46 1.80 19.97 1.31
N ASP A 47 0.79 19.59 0.51
CA ASP A 47 -0.60 19.44 0.96
C ASP A 47 -0.92 18.07 1.56
N ASN A 48 -2.16 17.92 2.03
CA ASN A 48 -2.74 16.70 2.59
C ASN A 48 -3.58 15.88 1.61
N LYS A 49 -3.50 16.20 0.31
CA LYS A 49 -4.29 15.55 -0.74
C LYS A 49 -3.48 14.52 -1.51
N ASN A 50 -2.16 14.59 -1.42
CA ASN A 50 -1.22 13.75 -2.16
C ASN A 50 -0.43 12.81 -1.23
N ASP A 51 -1.05 12.35 -0.15
CA ASP A 51 -0.45 11.31 0.68
C ASP A 51 -0.32 10.01 -0.12
N PHE A 52 0.71 9.24 0.18
CA PHE A 52 0.95 7.96 -0.50
C PHE A 52 1.45 6.90 0.46
N TRP A 53 1.32 5.65 0.04
CA TRP A 53 1.67 4.50 0.86
C TRP A 53 2.93 3.82 0.35
N ARG A 54 3.81 3.42 1.27
CA ARG A 54 4.99 2.59 0.98
C ARG A 54 5.18 1.52 2.04
N LEU A 55 5.75 0.38 1.64
CA LEU A 55 6.18 -0.64 2.60
C LEU A 55 7.46 -0.18 3.32
N VAL A 56 7.67 -0.64 4.55
CA VAL A 56 8.90 -0.38 5.33
C VAL A 56 10.18 -0.93 4.70
N ASP A 57 10.05 -1.85 3.74
CA ASP A 57 11.11 -2.44 2.92
C ASP A 57 11.11 -1.90 1.46
N SER A 58 10.47 -0.77 1.23
CA SER A 58 10.49 -0.11 -0.08
C SER A 58 11.87 0.48 -0.36
N SER A 59 12.42 0.22 -1.54
CA SER A 59 13.66 0.87 -1.99
C SER A 59 13.50 2.37 -2.19
N ASP A 60 12.28 2.86 -2.41
CA ASP A 60 12.01 4.30 -2.49
C ASP A 60 12.17 5.05 -1.16
N ILE A 61 12.20 4.38 0.00
CA ILE A 61 12.31 5.07 1.29
C ILE A 61 13.70 4.86 1.91
N LYS A 62 14.26 5.90 2.51
CA LYS A 62 15.62 5.89 3.07
C LYS A 62 15.70 6.71 4.37
N PRO A 63 16.64 6.37 5.27
CA PRO A 63 16.97 7.23 6.40
C PRO A 63 17.44 8.60 5.90
N VAL A 64 17.06 9.66 6.61
CA VAL A 64 17.58 11.02 6.37
C VAL A 64 19.13 11.00 6.42
N GLY A 65 19.75 11.76 5.52
CA GLY A 65 21.22 11.82 5.34
C GLY A 65 21.76 10.83 4.31
N LYS A 66 20.99 9.82 3.89
CA LYS A 66 21.44 8.88 2.85
C LYS A 66 21.65 9.54 1.49
N CYS A 67 20.80 10.51 1.14
CA CYS A 67 20.91 11.35 -0.06
C CYS A 67 22.25 12.07 -0.13
N GLU A 68 22.56 12.85 0.92
CA GLU A 68 23.78 13.63 1.07
C GLU A 68 25.03 12.73 1.07
N ALA A 69 24.98 11.61 1.78
CA ALA A 69 26.08 10.64 1.82
C ALA A 69 26.42 10.05 0.44
N ASN A 70 25.46 10.03 -0.49
CA ASN A 70 25.65 9.59 -1.87
C ASN A 70 26.00 10.76 -2.83
N GLY A 71 26.23 11.97 -2.31
CA GLY A 71 26.52 13.17 -3.10
C GLY A 71 25.27 13.83 -3.72
N GLY A 72 24.08 13.40 -3.32
CA GLY A 72 22.81 13.98 -3.73
C GLY A 72 22.39 15.18 -2.87
N MET A 73 21.34 15.86 -3.29
CA MET A 73 20.71 16.95 -2.54
C MET A 73 19.20 16.78 -2.54
N LEU A 74 18.58 16.92 -1.37
CA LEU A 74 17.12 16.87 -1.21
C LEU A 74 16.46 18.00 -2.01
N GLN A 75 15.50 17.63 -2.86
CA GLN A 75 14.75 18.57 -3.68
C GLN A 75 13.44 18.96 -3.00
N PRO A 76 12.94 20.18 -3.23
CA PRO A 76 11.60 20.55 -2.78
C PRO A 76 10.56 19.68 -3.49
N PRO A 77 9.51 19.24 -2.80
CA PRO A 77 8.45 18.47 -3.45
C PRO A 77 7.75 19.31 -4.53
N LEU A 78 7.24 18.67 -5.57
CA LEU A 78 6.50 19.37 -6.64
C LEU A 78 5.32 20.20 -6.10
N GLY A 79 4.69 19.72 -5.02
CA GLY A 79 3.61 20.40 -4.32
C GLY A 79 4.07 21.35 -3.20
N PHE A 80 5.34 21.78 -3.18
CA PHE A 80 5.86 22.67 -2.16
C PHE A 80 5.07 23.99 -2.15
N ARG A 81 4.50 24.32 -0.98
CA ARG A 81 3.55 25.43 -0.84
C ARG A 81 4.22 26.80 -0.65
N MET A 82 5.55 26.83 -0.49
CA MET A 82 6.32 28.06 -0.37
C MET A 82 7.14 28.32 -1.64
N ASN A 83 7.78 29.48 -1.73
CA ASN A 83 8.68 29.77 -2.85
C ASN A 83 9.90 28.84 -2.83
N ALA A 84 10.43 28.49 -4.01
CA ALA A 84 11.58 27.59 -4.12
C ALA A 84 12.82 28.11 -3.38
N SER A 85 13.01 29.44 -3.32
CA SER A 85 14.12 30.07 -2.60
C SER A 85 14.08 29.87 -1.08
N SER A 86 12.91 29.57 -0.50
CA SER A 86 12.78 29.25 0.92
C SER A 86 13.13 27.80 1.27
N TRP A 87 13.31 26.92 0.28
CA TRP A 87 13.57 25.50 0.49
C TRP A 87 14.78 25.21 1.40
N PRO A 88 15.97 25.83 1.21
CA PRO A 88 17.12 25.55 2.07
C PRO A 88 16.84 25.85 3.55
N LEU A 89 16.18 26.98 3.83
CA LEU A 89 15.83 27.38 5.19
C LEU A 89 14.71 26.52 5.76
N PHE A 90 13.76 26.10 4.93
CA PHE A 90 12.71 25.15 5.31
C PHE A 90 13.33 23.82 5.75
N LEU A 91 14.19 23.21 4.93
CA LEU A 91 14.90 21.97 5.27
C LEU A 91 15.68 22.10 6.57
N GLN A 92 16.47 23.17 6.71
CA GLN A 92 17.26 23.39 7.92
C GLN A 92 16.36 23.41 9.16
N ARG A 93 15.26 24.16 9.14
CA ARG A 93 14.31 24.24 10.26
C ARG A 93 13.65 22.89 10.54
N THR A 94 13.16 22.22 9.50
CA THR A 94 12.44 20.95 9.63
C THR A 94 13.33 19.87 10.25
N LEU A 95 14.54 19.69 9.71
CA LEU A 95 15.46 18.63 10.10
C LEU A 95 16.17 18.87 11.44
N THR A 96 16.42 20.12 11.82
CA THR A 96 17.16 20.43 13.07
C THR A 96 16.28 20.71 14.27
N SER A 97 15.07 21.25 14.07
CA SER A 97 14.28 21.83 15.16
C SER A 97 12.98 21.08 15.45
N SER A 98 12.46 20.31 14.51
CA SER A 98 11.13 19.69 14.63
C SER A 98 11.06 18.19 14.35
N ALA A 99 12.01 17.63 13.59
CA ALA A 99 11.92 16.25 13.14
C ALA A 99 12.51 15.26 14.16
N LYS A 100 11.72 14.27 14.57
CA LYS A 100 12.27 13.03 15.10
C LYS A 100 12.63 12.17 13.90
N LEU A 101 13.91 11.83 13.70
CA LEU A 101 14.30 11.04 12.53
C LEU A 101 13.92 9.57 12.71
N ALA A 102 13.44 8.93 11.65
CA ALA A 102 13.23 7.49 11.66
C ALA A 102 14.57 6.77 11.83
N PRO A 103 14.72 5.84 12.80
CA PRO A 103 15.98 5.15 13.01
C PRO A 103 16.28 4.24 11.81
N ALA A 104 17.56 4.09 11.45
CA ALA A 104 17.98 3.25 10.32
C ALA A 104 17.45 1.80 10.44
N SER A 105 17.27 1.29 11.66
CA SER A 105 16.71 -0.05 11.93
C SER A 105 15.24 -0.22 11.55
N ALA A 106 14.50 0.87 11.34
CA ALA A 106 13.11 0.84 10.89
C ALA A 106 12.99 0.46 9.40
N PHE A 107 14.02 0.76 8.60
CA PHE A 107 14.08 0.45 7.18
C PHE A 107 14.54 -0.99 6.99
N LYS A 108 13.82 -1.73 6.15
CA LYS A 108 14.09 -3.15 5.88
C LYS A 108 14.66 -3.34 4.48
N PRO A 109 15.48 -4.38 4.25
CA PRO A 109 15.97 -4.68 2.92
C PRO A 109 14.80 -5.11 2.03
N GLU A 110 14.81 -4.64 0.77
CA GLU A 110 13.83 -5.04 -0.23
C GLU A 110 13.91 -6.56 -0.46
N PRO A 111 12.77 -7.28 -0.52
CA PRO A 111 12.76 -8.70 -0.83
C PRO A 111 13.30 -8.97 -2.24
N PRO A 112 13.86 -10.18 -2.49
CA PRO A 112 14.34 -10.54 -3.82
C PRO A 112 13.17 -10.61 -4.82
N THR A 113 13.40 -10.05 -6.00
CA THR A 113 12.47 -10.14 -7.14
C THR A 113 12.45 -11.58 -7.66
N PRO A 114 11.28 -12.19 -7.91
CA PRO A 114 11.20 -13.49 -8.57
C PRO A 114 11.86 -13.44 -9.96
N GLU A 115 12.52 -14.52 -10.39
CA GLU A 115 13.29 -14.52 -11.66
C GLU A 115 12.42 -14.30 -12.91
N LYS A 116 11.15 -14.69 -12.85
CA LYS A 116 10.19 -14.58 -13.95
C LYS A 116 8.77 -14.56 -13.42
N ASN A 117 7.82 -14.27 -14.30
CA ASN A 117 6.40 -14.33 -13.99
C ASN A 117 5.92 -15.77 -13.80
N PHE A 118 5.47 -16.11 -12.60
CA PHE A 118 4.90 -17.43 -12.25
C PHE A 118 3.37 -17.43 -12.11
N PHE A 119 2.71 -16.27 -12.31
CA PHE A 119 1.26 -16.18 -12.18
C PHE A 119 0.55 -16.93 -13.32
N LYS A 120 -0.60 -17.49 -12.99
CA LYS A 120 -1.52 -18.13 -13.94
C LYS A 120 -2.89 -17.48 -13.82
N VAL A 121 -3.62 -17.44 -14.94
CA VAL A 121 -5.02 -16.98 -14.95
C VAL A 121 -5.84 -17.81 -13.96
N GLY A 122 -6.67 -17.14 -13.16
CA GLY A 122 -7.50 -17.73 -12.12
C GLY A 122 -6.87 -17.75 -10.72
N MET A 123 -5.56 -17.47 -10.60
CA MET A 123 -4.93 -17.37 -9.28
C MET A 123 -5.49 -16.20 -8.46
N LYS A 124 -5.68 -16.43 -7.16
CA LYS A 124 -6.14 -15.42 -6.20
C LYS A 124 -4.95 -14.73 -5.53
N LEU A 125 -5.11 -13.44 -5.23
CA LEU A 125 -4.12 -12.61 -4.55
C LEU A 125 -4.80 -11.48 -3.76
N GLU A 126 -4.04 -10.78 -2.95
CA GLU A 126 -4.47 -9.51 -2.32
C GLU A 126 -3.77 -8.36 -3.07
N ALA A 127 -4.49 -7.30 -3.45
CA ALA A 127 -3.94 -6.20 -4.24
C ALA A 127 -4.37 -4.83 -3.72
N VAL A 128 -3.48 -3.83 -3.84
CA VAL A 128 -3.79 -2.43 -3.52
C VAL A 128 -4.76 -1.86 -4.55
N ASP A 129 -5.82 -1.18 -4.12
CA ASP A 129 -6.63 -0.37 -5.02
C ASP A 129 -5.87 0.90 -5.41
N ARG A 130 -5.50 1.05 -6.69
CA ARG A 130 -4.76 2.23 -7.17
C ARG A 130 -5.54 3.54 -7.08
N LYS A 131 -6.87 3.49 -7.03
CA LYS A 131 -7.71 4.68 -6.83
C LYS A 131 -7.83 5.05 -5.36
N ASN A 132 -7.62 4.09 -4.47
CA ASN A 132 -7.62 4.28 -3.03
C ASN A 132 -6.52 3.43 -2.39
N SER A 133 -5.28 3.93 -2.44
CA SER A 133 -4.06 3.18 -2.11
C SER A 133 -3.95 2.73 -0.64
N PHE A 134 -4.86 3.20 0.20
CA PHE A 134 -5.08 2.71 1.57
C PHE A 134 -5.70 1.30 1.58
N LEU A 135 -6.54 0.96 0.61
CA LEU A 135 -7.26 -0.30 0.57
C LEU A 135 -6.39 -1.41 -0.04
N ILE A 136 -6.40 -2.58 0.62
CA ILE A 136 -5.99 -3.84 0.02
C ILE A 136 -7.24 -4.69 -0.12
N CYS A 137 -7.48 -5.20 -1.31
CA CYS A 137 -8.69 -5.90 -1.70
C CYS A 137 -8.37 -7.29 -2.26
N PRO A 138 -9.32 -8.23 -2.16
CA PRO A 138 -9.23 -9.53 -2.81
C PRO A 138 -9.26 -9.36 -4.34
N GLY A 139 -8.29 -9.96 -5.02
CA GLY A 139 -8.18 -9.93 -6.47
C GLY A 139 -7.94 -11.30 -7.08
N THR A 140 -8.23 -11.38 -8.37
CA THR A 140 -7.98 -12.55 -9.22
C THR A 140 -7.13 -12.13 -10.42
N VAL A 141 -6.12 -12.93 -10.76
CA VAL A 141 -5.35 -12.78 -12.00
C VAL A 141 -6.26 -13.17 -13.17
N ALA A 142 -6.80 -12.17 -13.86
CA ALA A 142 -7.73 -12.38 -14.96
C ALA A 142 -7.02 -12.58 -16.31
N LYS A 143 -5.82 -12.01 -16.50
CA LYS A 143 -4.98 -12.23 -17.70
C LYS A 143 -3.49 -12.20 -17.33
N VAL A 144 -2.67 -12.85 -18.15
CA VAL A 144 -1.20 -12.82 -18.06
C VAL A 144 -0.66 -12.49 -19.45
N LYS A 145 0.31 -11.58 -19.53
CA LYS A 145 1.01 -11.21 -20.76
C LYS A 145 2.47 -10.90 -20.42
N ASP A 146 3.37 -11.82 -20.77
CA ASP A 146 4.80 -11.70 -20.49
C ASP A 146 5.06 -11.43 -19.00
N ASN A 147 5.68 -10.29 -18.68
CA ASN A 147 5.95 -9.84 -17.31
C ASN A 147 4.77 -9.11 -16.66
N MET A 148 3.63 -8.98 -17.35
CA MET A 148 2.46 -8.27 -16.85
C MET A 148 1.35 -9.24 -16.45
N ILE A 149 0.62 -8.88 -15.40
CA ILE A 149 -0.61 -9.54 -14.96
C ILE A 149 -1.75 -8.52 -14.92
N PHE A 150 -2.95 -8.95 -15.28
CA PHE A 150 -4.16 -8.14 -15.18
C PHE A 150 -4.95 -8.58 -13.96
N ILE A 151 -5.16 -7.67 -13.03
CA ILE A 151 -5.84 -7.93 -11.76
C ILE A 151 -7.28 -7.46 -11.88
N SER A 152 -8.20 -8.35 -11.56
CA SER A 152 -9.62 -8.04 -11.40
C SER A 152 -10.03 -8.17 -9.93
N PHE A 153 -10.75 -7.18 -9.41
CA PHE A 153 -11.14 -7.15 -8.00
C PHE A 153 -12.44 -7.93 -7.76
N ASP A 154 -12.38 -8.92 -6.86
CA ASP A 154 -13.47 -9.88 -6.64
C ASP A 154 -14.72 -9.14 -6.11
N GLY A 155 -15.84 -9.25 -6.84
CA GLY A 155 -17.11 -8.64 -6.46
C GLY A 155 -17.23 -7.13 -6.78
N TRP A 156 -16.23 -6.52 -7.40
CA TRP A 156 -16.23 -5.11 -7.80
C TRP A 156 -16.38 -4.92 -9.31
N SER A 157 -16.76 -3.72 -9.75
CA SER A 157 -16.77 -3.37 -11.18
C SER A 157 -15.35 -3.38 -11.74
N GLY A 158 -15.20 -3.71 -13.02
CA GLY A 158 -13.89 -3.70 -13.68
C GLY A 158 -13.27 -2.30 -13.81
N ALA A 159 -13.90 -1.28 -13.23
CA ALA A 159 -13.40 0.09 -13.21
C ALA A 159 -12.17 0.27 -12.32
N PHE A 160 -11.90 -0.69 -11.42
CA PHE A 160 -10.72 -0.70 -10.53
C PHE A 160 -9.60 -1.61 -11.03
N ASP A 161 -9.90 -2.47 -12.01
CA ASP A 161 -8.97 -3.45 -12.56
C ASP A 161 -7.79 -2.77 -13.25
N TYR A 162 -6.60 -3.38 -13.18
CA TYR A 162 -5.41 -2.81 -13.79
C TYR A 162 -4.38 -3.87 -14.21
N TRP A 163 -3.52 -3.48 -15.15
CA TRP A 163 -2.28 -4.19 -15.46
C TRP A 163 -1.16 -3.74 -14.50
N CYS A 164 -0.37 -4.68 -14.01
CA CYS A 164 0.88 -4.44 -13.30
C CYS A 164 1.94 -5.47 -13.66
N GLU A 165 3.20 -5.15 -13.38
CA GLU A 165 4.28 -6.13 -13.45
C GLU A 165 4.08 -7.22 -12.39
N TYR A 166 4.57 -8.43 -12.66
CA TYR A 166 4.46 -9.58 -11.76
C TYR A 166 5.22 -9.41 -10.43
N ASN A 167 6.17 -8.49 -10.38
CA ASN A 167 6.97 -8.16 -9.21
C ASN A 167 6.49 -6.87 -8.52
N SER A 168 5.29 -6.38 -8.85
CA SER A 168 4.73 -5.17 -8.25
C SER A 168 4.71 -5.27 -6.72
N ARG A 169 5.08 -4.18 -6.03
CA ARG A 169 5.03 -4.08 -4.56
C ARG A 169 3.61 -3.87 -4.01
N ASP A 170 2.62 -3.78 -4.89
CA ASP A 170 1.20 -3.55 -4.59
C ASP A 170 0.36 -4.84 -4.69
N ILE A 171 0.99 -6.01 -4.85
CA ILE A 171 0.33 -7.31 -4.90
C ILE A 171 0.95 -8.25 -3.88
N PHE A 172 0.11 -9.06 -3.24
CA PHE A 172 0.51 -9.89 -2.10
C PHE A 172 -0.12 -11.29 -2.20
N PRO A 173 0.55 -12.32 -1.67
CA PRO A 173 -0.05 -13.65 -1.59
C PRO A 173 -1.27 -13.64 -0.65
N VAL A 174 -2.19 -14.58 -0.86
CA VAL A 174 -3.36 -14.73 0.01
C VAL A 174 -2.93 -15.00 1.46
N GLY A 175 -3.55 -14.28 2.40
CA GLY A 175 -3.25 -14.34 3.83
C GLY A 175 -2.21 -13.32 4.28
N TRP A 176 -1.65 -12.51 3.38
CA TRP A 176 -0.63 -11.52 3.73
C TRP A 176 -1.18 -10.46 4.69
N CYS A 177 -2.34 -9.87 4.42
CA CYS A 177 -2.97 -8.89 5.30
C CYS A 177 -3.21 -9.44 6.71
N ALA A 178 -3.74 -10.66 6.80
CA ALA A 178 -3.96 -11.33 8.08
C ALA A 178 -2.65 -11.55 8.86
N LYS A 179 -1.59 -11.95 8.16
CA LYS A 179 -0.25 -12.19 8.75
C LYS A 179 0.42 -10.90 9.22
N THR A 180 0.22 -9.79 8.51
CA THR A 180 0.93 -8.54 8.75
C THR A 180 0.14 -7.52 9.55
N GLY A 181 -1.13 -7.82 9.87
CA GLY A 181 -2.01 -6.90 10.60
C GLY A 181 -2.57 -5.77 9.73
N HIS A 182 -2.58 -5.94 8.40
CA HIS A 182 -3.32 -5.05 7.50
C HIS A 182 -4.78 -5.51 7.39
N TYR A 183 -5.70 -4.56 7.20
CA TYR A 183 -7.10 -4.90 6.98
C TYR A 183 -7.31 -5.26 5.51
N LEU A 184 -7.85 -6.45 5.25
CA LEU A 184 -8.27 -6.89 3.92
C LEU A 184 -9.75 -6.52 3.74
N GLN A 185 -10.07 -5.83 2.64
CA GLN A 185 -11.47 -5.54 2.32
C GLN A 185 -12.23 -6.84 2.00
N PRO A 186 -13.51 -6.95 2.33
CA PRO A 186 -14.33 -8.03 1.80
C PRO A 186 -14.48 -7.90 0.27
N PRO A 187 -14.81 -9.00 -0.45
CA PRO A 187 -15.26 -8.90 -1.83
C PRO A 187 -16.45 -7.94 -1.97
N GLY A 188 -16.55 -7.27 -3.12
CA GLY A 188 -17.63 -6.32 -3.37
C GLY A 188 -19.00 -6.99 -3.51
N ASN A 189 -20.06 -6.23 -3.28
CA ASN A 189 -21.45 -6.69 -3.35
C ASN A 189 -22.06 -6.52 -4.75
N LYS A 190 -21.42 -7.05 -5.79
CA LYS A 190 -22.07 -7.13 -7.11
C LYS A 190 -23.27 -8.10 -7.05
N GLY A 191 -24.41 -7.57 -6.63
CA GLY A 191 -25.65 -8.31 -6.38
C GLY A 191 -26.76 -7.56 -5.61
N GLU A 192 -26.56 -6.31 -5.18
CA GLU A 192 -27.65 -5.43 -4.73
C GLU A 192 -27.75 -4.19 -5.65
N GLU A 193 -27.90 -4.43 -6.96
CA GLU A 193 -28.53 -3.40 -7.79
C GLU A 193 -29.99 -3.31 -7.36
N ASN A 194 -30.46 -2.10 -7.06
CA ASN A 194 -31.82 -1.80 -6.62
C ASN A 194 -32.86 -2.38 -7.59
N VAL A 195 -33.32 -3.60 -7.31
CA VAL A 195 -34.56 -4.12 -7.88
C VAL A 195 -35.69 -3.42 -7.13
N THR A 196 -36.15 -2.29 -7.67
CA THR A 196 -37.43 -1.72 -7.30
C THR A 196 -38.53 -2.71 -7.68
N TYR A 197 -39.00 -3.51 -6.73
CA TYR A 197 -40.34 -4.10 -6.77
C TYR A 197 -40.98 -3.93 -5.40
N GLY A 198 -42.12 -3.22 -5.38
CA GLY A 198 -42.93 -3.06 -4.19
C GLY A 198 -43.48 -4.40 -3.68
N GLY A 199 -43.55 -4.57 -2.36
CA GLY A 199 -44.23 -5.69 -1.71
C GLY A 199 -43.54 -6.17 -0.42
N PRO A 200 -44.28 -6.62 0.62
CA PRO A 200 -43.88 -6.45 2.00
C PRO A 200 -42.90 -7.49 2.57
N LYS A 201 -42.14 -7.01 3.56
CA LYS A 201 -41.11 -7.70 4.36
C LYS A 201 -41.55 -9.08 4.86
N ARG A 202 -40.68 -10.08 4.70
CA ARG A 202 -40.67 -11.30 5.53
C ARG A 202 -39.37 -11.40 6.30
N THR A 203 -39.54 -11.54 7.61
CA THR A 203 -38.52 -11.79 8.62
C THR A 203 -37.95 -13.20 8.47
N GLY A 204 -36.63 -13.29 8.36
CA GLY A 204 -35.87 -14.53 8.46
C GLY A 204 -34.43 -14.20 8.80
N LYS A 205 -33.96 -14.63 9.97
CA LYS A 205 -32.54 -14.54 10.34
C LYS A 205 -31.75 -15.41 9.35
N ARG A 206 -31.00 -14.78 8.45
CA ARG A 206 -30.00 -15.47 7.61
C ARG A 206 -28.66 -15.36 8.32
N GLU A 207 -28.06 -16.51 8.63
CA GLU A 207 -26.67 -16.58 9.07
C GLU A 207 -25.78 -15.92 8.01
N GLN A 208 -25.04 -14.90 8.44
CA GLN A 208 -23.99 -14.30 7.62
C GLN A 208 -22.83 -15.29 7.55
N HIS A 209 -22.81 -16.12 6.52
CA HIS A 209 -21.59 -16.86 6.17
C HIS A 209 -20.50 -15.84 5.84
N ASN A 210 -19.40 -15.86 6.61
CA ASN A 210 -18.29 -14.91 6.48
C ASN A 210 -17.62 -15.03 5.10
N SER A 211 -17.87 -14.08 4.20
CA SER A 211 -17.39 -14.10 2.80
C SER A 211 -15.86 -14.14 2.70
N LEU A 212 -15.16 -13.59 3.70
CA LEU A 212 -13.71 -13.66 3.82
C LEU A 212 -13.20 -15.10 3.98
N THR A 213 -13.90 -15.93 4.76
CA THR A 213 -13.52 -17.34 4.99
C THR A 213 -13.68 -18.16 3.72
N TYR A 214 -14.73 -17.91 2.94
CA TYR A 214 -14.92 -18.57 1.64
C TYR A 214 -13.83 -18.18 0.64
N TRP A 215 -13.51 -16.89 0.56
CA TRP A 215 -12.47 -16.39 -0.33
C TRP A 215 -11.09 -16.97 -0.03
N GLN A 216 -10.72 -17.03 1.26
CA GLN A 216 -9.47 -17.64 1.72
C GLN A 216 -9.43 -19.15 1.42
N GLY A 217 -10.55 -19.86 1.55
CA GLY A 217 -10.64 -21.29 1.20
C GLY A 217 -10.44 -21.58 -0.29
N CYS A 218 -10.97 -20.74 -1.18
CA CYS A 218 -10.75 -20.88 -2.63
C CYS A 218 -9.28 -20.69 -3.04
N ALA A 219 -8.49 -19.92 -2.29
CA ALA A 219 -7.07 -19.71 -2.59
C ALA A 219 -6.22 -20.97 -2.35
N THR A 220 -6.62 -21.84 -1.43
CA THR A 220 -5.91 -23.08 -1.11
C THR A 220 -6.17 -24.24 -2.08
N LEU A 221 -7.18 -24.13 -2.95
CA LEU A 221 -7.54 -25.18 -3.91
C LEU A 221 -6.67 -25.19 -5.18
N GLY A 222 -5.68 -24.30 -5.28
CA GLY A 222 -4.61 -24.34 -6.28
C GLY A 222 -3.37 -25.09 -5.78
N GLY A 223 -3.52 -26.34 -5.32
CA GLY A 223 -2.40 -27.22 -4.96
C GLY A 223 -1.64 -27.75 -6.19
N PRO A 224 -0.38 -28.20 -6.03
CA PRO A 224 0.57 -28.39 -7.12
C PRO A 224 0.15 -29.53 -8.05
N ALA A 225 0.32 -29.33 -9.37
CA ALA A 225 0.41 -30.46 -10.29
C ALA A 225 1.66 -31.26 -9.90
N GLN A 226 1.44 -32.45 -9.35
CA GLN A 226 2.47 -33.45 -9.15
C GLN A 226 3.00 -33.94 -10.51
N GLN A 227 4.31 -34.21 -10.51
CA GLN A 227 5.17 -34.82 -11.55
C GLN A 227 5.78 -33.85 -12.58
#